data_AF-A0A953R5H5-F1
#
_entry.id   AF-A0A953R5H5-F1
#
_cell.length_a   1.000
_cell.length_b   1.000
_cell.length_c   1.000
_cell.angle_alpha   90.00
_cell.angle_beta   90.00
_cell.angle_gamma   90.00
#
_symmetry.space_group_name_H-M   'P 1'
#
loop_
_entity.id
_entity.type
_entity.pdbx_description
1 polymer ?
#
loop_
_entity_poly.entity_id
_entity_poly.type
_entity_poly.pdbx_seq_one_letter_code
_entity_poly.pdbx_strand_id
1 'polypeptide(L)'
;MPRSRITAGVILVTLTLFTLGAGPKGLVWQSGRIVSMKEDALDRDGDVTSYVYGVRGKDRTYVVAVSTPLKAYIHSTVKFAVDKTTLYIQDLDDKLRKACIIEQLEATPRH
;
A
#
# COMPACT_ATOMS: atom_id res chain seq x y z
N MET A 1 28.22 -54.74 -1.05
CA MET A 1 27.67 -53.89 0.04
C MET A 1 28.13 -52.45 -0.17
N PRO A 2 27.25 -51.45 0.03
CA PRO A 2 27.21 -50.24 -0.79
C PRO A 2 27.86 -49.04 -0.09
N ARG A 3 28.27 -48.01 -0.85
CA ARG A 3 28.45 -46.67 -0.29
C ARG A 3 28.01 -45.61 -1.29
N SER A 4 26.71 -45.33 -1.19
CA SER A 4 26.01 -44.20 -1.79
C SER A 4 26.77 -42.90 -1.53
N ARG A 5 27.10 -42.14 -2.59
CA ARG A 5 27.58 -40.76 -2.48
C ARG A 5 26.37 -39.85 -2.56
N ILE A 6 25.95 -39.35 -1.41
CA ILE A 6 24.84 -38.42 -1.29
C ILE A 6 25.36 -37.03 -1.69
N THR A 7 24.84 -36.53 -2.81
CA THR A 7 25.06 -35.18 -3.32
C THR A 7 24.43 -34.18 -2.35
N ALA A 8 25.24 -33.42 -1.61
CA ALA A 8 24.75 -32.34 -0.75
C ALA A 8 24.52 -31.08 -1.60
N GLY A 9 23.29 -30.91 -2.10
CA GLY A 9 22.84 -29.66 -2.70
C GLY A 9 22.55 -28.64 -1.61
N VAL A 10 23.41 -27.62 -1.47
CA VAL A 10 23.14 -26.47 -0.62
C VAL A 10 22.19 -25.54 -1.36
N ILE A 11 20.88 -25.66 -1.11
CA ILE A 11 19.89 -24.68 -1.59
C ILE A 11 19.95 -23.50 -0.62
N LEU A 12 20.66 -22.44 -1.02
CA LEU A 12 20.67 -21.17 -0.33
C LEU A 12 19.32 -20.48 -0.57
N VAL A 13 18.35 -20.73 0.31
CA VAL A 13 17.08 -20.01 0.33
C VAL A 13 17.36 -18.61 0.86
N THR A 14 17.44 -17.63 -0.03
CA THR A 14 17.50 -16.21 0.34
C THR A 14 16.21 -15.83 1.07
N LEU A 15 16.31 -15.75 2.39
CA LEU A 15 15.26 -15.30 3.29
C LEU A 15 15.05 -13.79 3.07
N THR A 16 14.14 -13.43 2.16
CA THR A 16 13.68 -12.04 2.04
C THR A 16 12.92 -11.68 3.32
N LEU A 17 13.56 -10.87 4.15
CA LEU A 17 12.99 -10.28 5.37
C LEU A 17 11.79 -9.40 4.97
N PHE A 18 10.59 -9.99 4.96
CA PHE A 18 9.35 -9.23 4.99
C PHE A 18 9.29 -8.55 6.36
N THR A 19 9.65 -7.27 6.40
CA THR A 19 9.34 -6.40 7.53
C THR A 19 7.81 -6.24 7.59
N LEU A 20 7.17 -7.17 8.29
CA LEU A 20 5.75 -7.14 8.62
C LEU A 20 5.51 -5.90 9.49
N GLY A 21 5.08 -4.81 8.86
CA GLY A 21 4.51 -3.68 9.58
C GLY A 21 3.35 -4.16 10.44
N ALA A 22 3.25 -3.67 11.67
CA ALA A 22 2.20 -3.99 12.63
C ALA A 22 0.84 -3.45 12.14
N GLY A 23 0.27 -4.13 11.14
CA GLY A 23 -1.06 -3.89 10.60
C GLY A 23 -2.07 -4.92 11.09
N PRO A 24 -3.37 -4.67 10.88
CA PRO A 24 -4.42 -5.66 11.07
C PRO A 24 -4.02 -7.04 10.51
N LYS A 25 -4.16 -8.09 11.33
CA LYS A 25 -3.79 -9.47 10.96
C LYS A 25 -4.60 -9.89 9.73
N GLY A 26 -3.92 -10.31 8.67
CA GLY A 26 -4.53 -10.77 7.41
C GLY A 26 -4.48 -9.79 6.24
N LEU A 27 -3.93 -8.58 6.43
CA LEU A 27 -3.74 -7.63 5.34
C LEU A 27 -2.55 -8.02 4.45
N VAL A 28 -2.77 -8.05 3.14
CA VAL A 28 -1.71 -8.20 2.13
C VAL A 28 -1.07 -6.83 1.91
N TRP A 29 0.09 -6.64 2.53
CA TRP A 29 0.88 -5.43 2.39
C TRP A 29 1.63 -5.40 1.07
N GLN A 30 1.53 -4.28 0.37
CA GLN A 30 2.20 -4.02 -0.89
C GLN A 30 2.80 -2.61 -0.92
N SER A 31 3.79 -2.42 -1.79
CA SER A 31 4.36 -1.10 -2.02
C SER A 31 3.57 -0.39 -3.12
N GLY A 32 3.29 0.89 -2.91
CA GLY A 32 2.64 1.76 -3.88
C GLY A 32 3.29 3.12 -3.93
N ARG A 33 2.82 3.96 -4.83
CA ARG A 33 3.27 5.34 -4.97
C ARG A 33 2.08 6.28 -4.95
N ILE A 34 2.20 7.39 -4.23
CA ILE A 34 1.24 8.48 -4.33
C ILE A 34 1.40 9.13 -5.72
N VAL A 35 0.35 9.12 -6.53
CA VAL A 35 0.35 9.68 -7.90
C VAL A 35 -0.50 10.92 -8.05
N SER A 36 -1.43 11.14 -7.13
CA SER A 36 -2.27 12.34 -7.08
C SER A 36 -2.59 12.67 -5.63
N MET A 37 -2.78 13.95 -5.37
CA MET A 37 -3.28 14.48 -4.11
C MET A 37 -4.20 15.65 -4.44
N LYS A 38 -5.42 15.59 -3.92
CA LYS A 38 -6.40 16.66 -4.01
C LYS A 38 -6.98 16.87 -2.62
N GLU A 39 -7.03 18.11 -2.17
CA GLU A 39 -7.81 18.49 -1.01
C GLU A 39 -9.23 18.77 -1.47
N ASP A 40 -10.21 18.09 -0.85
CA ASP A 40 -11.62 18.34 -1.07
C ASP A 40 -12.23 18.86 0.24
N ALA A 41 -12.63 20.13 0.23
CA ALA A 41 -13.44 20.69 1.30
C ALA A 41 -14.85 20.10 1.15
N LEU A 42 -15.20 19.18 2.04
CA LEU A 42 -16.46 18.46 2.01
C LEU A 42 -17.48 19.11 2.95
N ASP A 43 -17.55 20.44 3.04
CA ASP A 43 -18.81 21.11 3.38
C ASP A 43 -18.81 22.63 3.13
N ARG A 44 -20.03 23.17 2.94
CA ARG A 44 -20.36 24.61 2.92
C ARG A 44 -20.08 25.33 4.25
N ASP A 45 -19.81 24.59 5.33
CA ASP A 45 -19.62 25.11 6.69
C ASP A 45 -18.17 24.95 7.22
N GLY A 46 -17.24 24.42 6.40
CA GLY A 46 -15.80 24.47 6.67
C GLY A 46 -15.24 23.48 7.71
N ASP A 47 -16.05 22.58 8.25
CA ASP A 47 -15.64 21.77 9.42
C ASP A 47 -15.05 20.38 9.07
N VAL A 48 -15.22 19.89 7.83
CA VAL A 48 -14.70 18.57 7.39
C VAL A 48 -13.88 18.68 6.11
N THR A 49 -12.57 18.81 6.25
CA THR A 49 -11.62 18.67 5.14
C THR A 49 -11.35 17.19 4.88
N SER A 50 -11.60 16.74 3.65
CA SER A 50 -11.21 15.40 3.21
C SER A 50 -10.08 15.50 2.20
N TYR A 51 -9.09 14.61 2.32
CA TYR A 51 -7.94 14.57 1.44
C TYR A 51 -8.05 13.34 0.55
N VAL A 52 -8.15 13.58 -0.76
CA VAL A 52 -8.24 12.54 -1.78
C VAL A 52 -6.85 12.26 -2.34
N TYR A 53 -6.41 11.01 -2.24
CA TYR A 53 -5.11 10.56 -2.74
C TYR A 53 -5.28 9.51 -3.81
N GLY A 54 -4.50 9.63 -4.89
CA GLY A 54 -4.29 8.55 -5.85
C GLY A 54 -3.11 7.70 -5.38
N VAL A 55 -3.36 6.42 -5.05
CA VAL A 55 -2.33 5.44 -4.68
C VAL A 55 -2.20 4.44 -5.80
N ARG A 56 -1.08 4.50 -6.52
CA ARG A 56 -0.75 3.54 -7.58
C ARG A 56 -0.06 2.32 -6.97
N GLY A 57 -0.74 1.19 -7.00
CA GLY A 57 -0.14 -0.12 -6.80
C GLY A 57 0.50 -0.66 -8.09
N LYS A 58 0.85 -1.94 -8.07
CA LYS A 58 1.47 -2.63 -9.21
C LYS A 58 0.54 -2.65 -10.43
N ASP A 59 -0.70 -3.11 -10.23
CA ASP A 59 -1.65 -3.41 -11.31
C ASP A 59 -2.88 -2.50 -11.29
N ARG A 60 -3.03 -1.65 -10.26
CA ARG A 60 -4.21 -0.81 -10.05
C ARG A 60 -3.85 0.53 -9.43
N THR A 61 -4.64 1.55 -9.72
CA THR A 61 -4.61 2.83 -9.04
C THR A 61 -5.88 2.98 -8.21
N TYR A 62 -5.71 3.25 -6.92
CA TYR A 62 -6.80 3.46 -5.97
C TYR A 62 -6.95 4.95 -5.72
N VAL A 63 -8.15 5.48 -5.86
CA VAL A 63 -8.48 6.83 -5.39
C VAL A 63 -9.10 6.69 -4.01
N VAL A 64 -8.50 7.30 -3.01
CA VAL A 64 -8.90 7.11 -1.61
C VAL A 64 -9.08 8.43 -0.89
N ALA A 65 -10.12 8.54 -0.06
CA ALA A 65 -10.34 9.68 0.83
C ALA A 65 -9.82 9.37 2.24
N VAL A 66 -9.12 10.33 2.83
CA VAL A 66 -8.60 10.30 4.20
C VAL A 66 -9.03 11.58 4.90
N SER A 67 -9.53 11.48 6.13
CA SER A 67 -9.95 12.64 6.93
C SER A 67 -8.76 13.44 7.49
N THR A 68 -7.57 12.86 7.48
CA THR A 68 -6.32 13.52 7.92
C THR A 68 -5.33 13.53 6.78
N PRO A 69 -4.60 14.64 6.55
CA PRO A 69 -3.61 14.69 5.50
C PRO A 69 -2.50 13.68 5.79
N LEU A 70 -2.03 13.00 4.75
CA LEU A 70 -0.84 12.16 4.80
C LEU A 70 0.41 13.04 4.82
N LYS A 71 1.45 12.58 5.53
CA LYS A 71 2.79 13.16 5.43
C LYS A 71 3.49 12.78 4.14
N ALA A 72 3.11 11.67 3.52
CA ALA A 72 3.57 11.27 2.20
C ALA A 72 3.17 12.28 1.12
N TYR A 73 4.15 12.79 0.39
CA TYR A 73 3.95 13.69 -0.75
C TYR A 73 3.71 12.93 -2.06
N ILE A 74 3.27 13.63 -3.10
CA ILE A 74 3.18 13.09 -4.46
C ILE A 74 4.55 12.49 -4.86
N HIS A 75 4.51 11.33 -5.51
CA HIS A 75 5.63 10.47 -5.89
C HIS A 75 6.35 9.73 -4.76
N SER A 76 5.94 9.91 -3.50
CA SER A 76 6.46 9.13 -2.38
C SER A 76 6.03 7.67 -2.49
N THR A 77 6.96 6.77 -2.21
CA THR A 77 6.65 5.34 -2.04
C THR A 77 6.04 5.13 -0.66
N VAL A 78 4.88 4.47 -0.59
CA VAL A 78 4.17 4.14 0.65
C VAL A 78 3.87 2.65 0.69
N LYS A 79 3.81 2.07 1.89
CA LYS A 79 3.26 0.72 2.07
C LYS A 79 1.76 0.86 2.26
N PHE A 80 1.00 0.03 1.57
CA PHE A 80 -0.45 0.01 1.71
C PHE A 80 -1.01 -1.40 1.63
N ALA A 81 -2.20 -1.59 2.17
CA ALA A 81 -2.96 -2.82 2.06
C ALA A 81 -4.43 -2.50 1.80
N VAL A 82 -5.10 -3.35 1.04
CA VAL A 82 -6.51 -3.18 0.70
C VAL A 82 -7.33 -4.26 1.39
N ASP A 83 -8.44 -3.85 2.01
CA ASP A 83 -9.44 -4.74 2.60
C ASP A 83 -10.82 -4.26 2.16
N LYS A 84 -11.43 -5.00 1.22
CA LYS A 84 -12.73 -4.68 0.63
C LYS A 84 -12.78 -3.25 0.07
N THR A 85 -13.38 -2.31 0.81
CA THR A 85 -13.57 -0.91 0.45
C THR A 85 -12.66 0.05 1.23
N THR A 86 -11.80 -0.48 2.10
CA THR A 86 -10.86 0.30 2.91
C THR A 86 -9.44 0.04 2.43
N LEU A 87 -8.67 1.11 2.33
CA LEU A 87 -7.24 1.06 2.04
C LEU A 87 -6.49 1.57 3.26
N TYR A 88 -5.60 0.74 3.79
CA TYR A 88 -4.72 1.05 4.88
C TYR A 88 -3.39 1.53 4.33
N ILE A 89 -2.94 2.73 4.71
CA ILE A 89 -1.67 3.30 4.29
C ILE A 89 -0.78 3.40 5.53
N GLN A 90 0.44 2.88 5.44
CA GLN A 90 1.50 3.21 6.39
C GLN A 90 2.17 4.49 5.88
N ASP A 91 1.91 5.58 6.59
CA ASP A 91 2.43 6.91 6.27
C ASP A 91 3.94 7.01 6.63
N LEU A 92 4.60 8.09 6.25
CA LEU A 92 6.05 8.28 6.46
C LEU A 92 6.45 8.36 7.94
N ASP A 93 5.50 8.56 8.85
CA ASP A 93 5.72 8.49 10.30
C ASP A 93 5.40 7.12 10.91
N ASP A 94 5.35 6.08 10.07
CA ASP A 94 5.00 4.70 10.41
C ASP A 94 3.59 4.54 11.01
N LYS A 95 2.77 5.60 10.98
CA LYS A 95 1.38 5.51 11.45
C LYS A 95 0.49 4.91 10.40
N LEU A 96 -0.43 4.06 10.87
CA LEU A 96 -1.48 3.49 10.05
C LEU A 96 -2.59 4.53 9.84
N ARG A 97 -2.87 4.84 8.58
CA ARG A 97 -3.97 5.71 8.15
C ARG A 97 -5.01 4.85 7.45
N LYS A 98 -6.27 4.98 7.86
CA LYS A 98 -7.39 4.33 7.18
C LYS A 98 -7.94 5.29 6.14
N ALA A 99 -8.07 4.81 4.92
CA ALA A 99 -8.60 5.55 3.79
C ALA A 99 -9.81 4.80 3.22
N CYS A 100 -10.85 5.53 2.86
CA CYS A 100 -11.99 4.96 2.15
C CYS A 100 -11.68 4.93 0.65
N ILE A 101 -11.84 3.79 -0.01
CA ILE A 101 -11.66 3.69 -1.45
C ILE A 101 -12.89 4.29 -2.14
N ILE A 102 -12.67 5.37 -2.87
CA ILE A 102 -13.70 6.04 -3.69
C ILE A 102 -13.75 5.39 -5.07
N GLU A 103 -12.59 5.10 -5.66
CA GLU A 103 -12.50 4.58 -7.02
C GLU A 103 -11.32 3.60 -7.16
N GLN A 104 -11.45 2.63 -8.07
CA GLN A 104 -10.38 1.72 -8.47
C GLN A 104 -10.26 1.74 -9.99
N LEU A 105 -9.10 2.16 -10.47
CA LEU A 105 -8.76 2.21 -11.89
C LEU A 105 -7.76 1.08 -12.16
N GLU A 106 -8.02 0.26 -13.18
CA GLU A 106 -7.02 -0.70 -13.65
C GLU A 106 -5.81 0.07 -14.18
N ALA A 107 -4.59 -0.39 -13.85
CA ALA A 107 -3.40 0.21 -14.43
C ALA A 107 -3.44 -0.08 -15.93
N THR A 108 -3.63 0.97 -16.73
CA THR A 108 -3.61 0.83 -18.19
C THR A 108 -2.29 0.18 -18.59
N PRO A 109 -2.30 -0.97 -19.29
CA PRO A 109 -1.07 -1.55 -19.79
C PRO A 109 -0.43 -0.53 -20.73
N ARG A 110 0.82 -0.15 -20.44
CA ARG A 110 1.62 0.61 -21.41
C ARG A 110 1.95 -0.36 -22.53
N HIS A 111 1.24 -0.24 -23.64
CA HIS A 111 1.52 -0.93 -24.90
C HIS A 111 2.67 -0.24 -25.64
#